data_AF-A3V7W7-F1
#
_entry.id   AF-A3V7W7-F1
#
_cell.length_a   1.000
_cell.length_b   1.000
_cell.length_c   1.000
_cell.angle_alpha   90.00
_cell.angle_beta   90.00
_cell.angle_gamma   90.00
#
_symmetry.space_group_name_H-M   'P 1'
#
loop_
_entity.id
_entity.type
_entity.pdbx_description
1 polymer ?
#
loop_
_entity_poly.entity_id
_entity_poly.type
_entity_poly.pdbx_seq_one_letter_code
_entity_poly.pdbx_strand_id
1 'polypeptide(L)'
;MSDNRLNDNEISALLQAFDEVNETNASSLKQSTTFKALLISINIYFFSFVSIYFLSVNGLIDTPGQALENEGLRSALSARSHVIFWILSILNISAYFNIGFRTVCLTMFIYVLNTVIDNIVLFYELLSFEHRPYVTSFVFSLPLTLVGVVWMGIVFQNGVDREET
;
A
#
# COMPACT_ATOMS: atom_id res chain seq x y z
N MET A 1 -56.15 3.70 -2.43
CA MET A 1 -54.73 3.63 -2.07
C MET A 1 -54.57 2.39 -1.21
N SER A 2 -53.95 1.32 -1.72
CA SER A 2 -53.69 0.13 -0.91
C SER A 2 -52.58 0.48 0.08
N ASP A 3 -52.82 0.19 1.35
CA ASP A 3 -51.88 0.41 2.43
C ASP A 3 -50.70 -0.55 2.21
N ASN A 4 -49.62 -0.05 1.59
CA ASN A 4 -48.50 -0.83 1.07
C ASN A 4 -47.50 -1.13 2.20
N ARG A 5 -47.99 -1.73 3.29
CA ARG A 5 -47.18 -2.04 4.47
C ARG A 5 -46.44 -3.34 4.21
N LEU A 6 -45.11 -3.29 4.32
CA LEU A 6 -44.25 -4.47 4.23
C LEU A 6 -44.72 -5.53 5.23
N ASN A 7 -44.83 -6.77 4.75
CA ASN A 7 -45.19 -7.89 5.60
C ASN A 7 -43.99 -8.30 6.47
N ASP A 8 -44.25 -8.89 7.64
CA ASP A 8 -43.21 -9.32 8.59
C ASP A 8 -42.18 -10.26 7.94
N ASN A 9 -42.62 -11.07 6.96
CA ASN A 9 -41.73 -11.93 6.16
C ASN A 9 -40.77 -11.14 5.26
N GLU A 10 -41.24 -10.04 4.66
CA GLU A 10 -40.40 -9.17 3.81
C GLU A 10 -39.42 -8.37 4.68
N ILE A 11 -39.86 -7.92 5.85
CA ILE A 11 -39.01 -7.27 6.84
C ILE A 11 -37.92 -8.24 7.33
N SER A 12 -38.29 -9.49 7.63
CA SER A 12 -37.34 -10.51 8.08
C SER A 12 -36.33 -10.87 6.98
N ALA A 13 -36.78 -11.00 5.73
CA ALA A 13 -35.90 -11.23 4.57
C ALA A 13 -34.93 -10.06 4.33
N LEU A 14 -35.41 -8.81 4.47
CA LEU A 14 -34.55 -7.62 4.37
C LEU A 14 -33.53 -7.58 5.50
N LEU A 15 -33.94 -7.83 6.74
CA LEU A 15 -33.03 -7.87 7.89
C LEU A 15 -31.97 -8.96 7.73
N GLN A 16 -32.36 -10.14 7.25
CA GLN A 16 -31.42 -11.23 6.98
C GLN A 16 -30.42 -10.86 5.88
N ALA A 17 -30.86 -10.24 4.78
CA ALA A 17 -29.98 -9.76 3.73
C ALA A 17 -29.03 -8.65 4.25
N PHE A 18 -29.51 -7.77 5.12
CA PHE A 18 -28.67 -6.77 5.77
C PHE A 18 -27.65 -7.38 6.74
N ASP A 19 -28.04 -8.35 7.55
CA ASP A 19 -27.16 -9.07 8.47
C ASP A 19 -26.08 -9.83 7.71
N GLU A 20 -26.44 -10.50 6.61
CA GLU A 20 -25.50 -11.22 5.76
C GLU A 20 -24.47 -10.27 5.13
N VAL A 21 -24.92 -9.14 4.57
CA VAL A 21 -24.03 -8.06 4.06
C VAL A 21 -23.13 -7.50 5.18
N ASN A 22 -23.69 -7.31 6.37
CA ASN A 22 -22.94 -6.78 7.51
C ASN A 22 -21.91 -7.78 8.02
N GLU A 23 -22.21 -9.08 8.02
CA GLU A 23 -21.29 -10.15 8.39
C GLU A 23 -20.17 -10.30 7.36
N THR A 24 -20.48 -10.17 6.06
CA THR A 24 -19.47 -10.13 5.00
C THR A 24 -18.51 -8.95 5.18
N ASN A 25 -19.04 -7.76 5.48
CA ASN A 25 -18.22 -6.56 5.74
C ASN A 25 -17.45 -6.65 7.06
N ALA A 26 -18.00 -7.29 8.09
CA ALA A 26 -17.30 -7.54 9.35
C ALA A 26 -16.16 -8.57 9.16
N SER A 27 -16.29 -9.49 8.21
CA SER A 27 -15.26 -10.48 7.90
C SER A 27 -13.99 -9.85 7.31
N SER A 28 -14.09 -8.77 6.53
CA SER A 28 -12.93 -8.02 6.02
C SER A 28 -12.16 -7.29 7.13
N LEU A 29 -12.85 -6.95 8.23
CA LEU A 29 -12.24 -6.38 9.45
C LEU A 29 -11.58 -7.44 10.36
N LYS A 30 -11.91 -8.74 10.19
CA LYS A 30 -11.34 -9.90 10.91
C LYS A 30 -9.99 -10.37 10.31
N GLN A 31 -9.13 -9.44 9.88
CA GLN A 31 -7.75 -9.74 9.50
C GLN A 31 -6.84 -9.91 10.73
N SER A 32 -5.77 -10.69 10.59
CA SER A 32 -4.81 -10.96 11.67
C SER A 32 -4.10 -9.68 12.16
N THR A 33 -3.70 -9.66 13.43
CA THR A 33 -2.93 -8.54 13.99
C THR A 33 -1.63 -8.31 13.22
N THR A 34 -0.98 -9.39 12.76
CA THR A 34 0.23 -9.33 11.94
C THR A 34 -0.03 -8.65 10.60
N PHE A 35 -1.13 -8.97 9.93
CA PHE A 35 -1.51 -8.29 8.69
C PHE A 35 -1.70 -6.78 8.90
N LYS A 36 -2.46 -6.40 9.93
CA LYS A 36 -2.72 -4.99 10.26
C LYS A 36 -1.42 -4.23 10.54
N ALA A 37 -0.50 -4.83 11.30
CA ALA A 37 0.80 -4.25 11.59
C ALA A 37 1.65 -4.05 10.32
N LEU A 38 1.68 -5.03 9.43
CA LEU A 38 2.40 -4.94 8.15
C LEU A 38 1.82 -3.88 7.23
N LEU A 39 0.49 -3.83 7.11
CA LEU A 39 -0.19 -2.82 6.30
C LEU A 39 0.12 -1.40 6.81
N ILE A 40 0.07 -1.19 8.13
CA ILE A 40 0.44 0.09 8.75
C ILE A 40 1.91 0.42 8.48
N SER A 41 2.81 -0.55 8.67
CA SER A 41 4.25 -0.34 8.47
C SER A 41 4.58 0.04 7.02
N ILE A 42 4.01 -0.68 6.04
CA ILE A 42 4.19 -0.40 4.61
C ILE A 42 3.63 0.98 4.24
N ASN A 43 2.45 1.32 4.77
CA ASN A 43 1.85 2.64 4.55
C ASN A 43 2.73 3.76 5.08
N ILE A 44 3.17 3.67 6.34
CA ILE A 44 4.05 4.68 6.95
C ILE A 44 5.35 4.81 6.15
N TYR A 45 5.95 3.68 5.76
CA TYR A 45 7.19 3.67 5.00
C TYR A 45 7.06 4.43 3.68
N PHE A 46 6.12 4.04 2.81
CA PHE A 46 5.99 4.67 1.50
C PHE A 46 5.40 6.07 1.57
N PHE A 47 4.48 6.32 2.50
CA PHE A 47 3.95 7.66 2.71
C PHE A 47 5.04 8.63 3.16
N SER A 48 5.89 8.22 4.11
CA SER A 48 7.01 9.07 4.57
C SER A 48 7.97 9.41 3.43
N PHE A 49 8.31 8.45 2.58
CA PHE A 49 9.16 8.68 1.40
C PHE A 49 8.52 9.69 0.44
N VAL A 50 7.25 9.49 0.09
CA VAL A 50 6.51 10.38 -0.82
C VAL A 50 6.41 11.79 -0.22
N SER A 51 6.07 11.90 1.08
CA SER A 51 5.98 13.19 1.77
C SER A 51 7.32 13.91 1.78
N ILE A 52 8.42 13.24 2.13
CA ILE A 52 9.76 13.84 2.14
C ILE A 52 10.11 14.33 0.74
N TYR A 53 9.86 13.53 -0.30
CA TYR A 53 10.11 13.95 -1.69
C TYR A 53 9.33 15.22 -2.05
N PHE A 54 8.00 15.24 -1.83
CA PHE A 54 7.17 16.41 -2.16
C PHE A 54 7.54 17.64 -1.34
N LEU A 55 7.80 17.50 -0.04
CA LEU A 55 8.25 18.61 0.81
C LEU A 55 9.57 19.20 0.29
N SER A 56 10.50 18.35 -0.14
CA SER A 56 11.81 18.77 -0.64
C SER A 56 11.72 19.50 -1.98
N VAL A 57 10.92 18.96 -2.92
CA VAL A 57 10.72 19.58 -4.25
C VAL A 57 10.06 20.95 -4.14
N ASN A 58 9.17 21.14 -3.17
CA ASN A 58 8.48 22.41 -2.93
C ASN A 58 9.29 23.40 -2.06
N GLY A 59 10.53 23.06 -1.68
CA GLY A 59 11.38 23.92 -0.85
C GLY A 59 10.90 24.10 0.60
N LEU A 60 10.05 23.20 1.11
CA LEU A 60 9.51 23.27 2.47
C LEU A 60 10.45 22.65 3.50
N ILE A 61 11.34 21.76 3.07
CA ILE A 61 12.41 21.20 3.89
C ILE A 61 13.73 21.30 3.12
N ASP A 62 14.77 21.72 3.83
CA ASP A 62 16.12 21.70 3.31
C ASP A 62 16.62 20.26 3.44
N THR A 63 16.58 19.50 2.35
CA THR A 63 17.16 18.16 2.37
C THR A 63 18.66 18.31 2.20
N PRO A 64 19.49 17.98 3.21
CA PRO A 64 20.93 17.88 3.03
C PRO A 64 21.20 16.85 1.95
N GLY A 65 21.47 17.35 0.75
CA GLY A 65 21.92 16.54 -0.35
C GLY A 65 21.45 16.98 -1.71
N GLN A 66 22.44 17.10 -2.59
CA GLN A 66 22.39 17.33 -4.03
C GLN A 66 21.56 16.27 -4.81
N ALA A 67 20.72 15.47 -4.16
CA ALA A 67 19.88 14.46 -4.79
C ALA A 67 18.86 15.08 -5.76
N LEU A 68 18.36 16.27 -5.41
CA LEU A 68 17.43 17.06 -6.24
C LEU A 68 18.14 17.93 -7.28
N GLU A 69 19.46 18.10 -7.17
CA GLU A 69 20.26 18.84 -8.15
C GLU A 69 20.55 17.98 -9.38
N ASN A 70 20.71 16.67 -9.20
CA ASN A 70 20.86 15.75 -10.33
C ASN A 70 19.51 15.55 -11.03
N GLU A 71 19.37 16.08 -12.24
CA GLU A 71 18.11 16.03 -13.00
C GLU A 71 17.63 14.61 -13.28
N GLY A 72 18.54 13.68 -13.55
CA GLY A 72 18.22 12.27 -13.81
C GLY A 72 17.65 11.57 -12.58
N LEU A 73 18.30 11.76 -11.43
CA LEU A 73 17.85 11.21 -10.15
C LEU A 73 16.52 11.85 -9.71
N ARG A 74 16.38 13.17 -9.87
CA ARG A 74 15.14 13.89 -9.56
C ARG A 74 13.98 13.39 -10.41
N SER A 75 14.18 13.23 -11.72
CA SER A 75 13.16 12.70 -12.63
C SER A 75 12.72 11.29 -12.24
N ALA A 76 13.69 10.40 -11.94
CA ALA A 76 13.41 9.04 -11.49
C ALA A 76 12.65 9.01 -10.15
N LEU A 77 13.08 9.81 -9.16
CA LEU A 77 12.38 9.95 -7.87
C LEU A 77 10.96 10.50 -8.05
N SER A 78 10.77 11.44 -8.97
CA SER A 78 9.45 12.00 -9.30
C SER A 78 8.51 10.92 -9.83
N ALA A 79 8.94 10.21 -10.87
CA ALA A 79 8.15 9.15 -11.47
C ALA A 79 7.81 8.06 -10.43
N ARG A 80 8.80 7.65 -9.63
CA ARG A 80 8.63 6.64 -8.59
C ARG A 80 7.66 7.07 -7.49
N SER A 81 7.70 8.33 -7.10
CA SER A 81 6.80 8.89 -6.08
C SER A 81 5.34 8.91 -6.54
N HIS A 82 5.10 9.18 -7.83
CA HIS A 82 3.74 9.12 -8.39
C HIS A 82 3.24 7.68 -8.50
N VAL A 83 4.07 6.76 -9.00
CA VAL A 83 3.67 5.35 -9.14
C VAL A 83 3.39 4.72 -7.78
N ILE A 84 4.26 4.95 -6.79
CA ILE A 84 4.07 4.36 -5.46
C ILE A 84 2.84 4.93 -4.75
N PHE A 85 2.52 6.23 -4.95
CA PHE A 85 1.30 6.83 -4.43
C PHE A 85 0.06 6.08 -4.93
N TRP A 86 -0.04 5.86 -6.25
CA TRP A 86 -1.18 5.15 -6.83
C TRP A 86 -1.25 3.68 -6.41
N ILE A 87 -0.11 2.97 -6.39
CA ILE A 87 -0.06 1.58 -5.91
C ILE A 87 -0.51 1.52 -4.45
N LEU A 88 -0.08 2.46 -3.61
CA LEU A 88 -0.46 2.51 -2.20
C LEU A 88 -1.96 2.78 -2.03
N SER A 89 -2.55 3.69 -2.82
CA SER A 89 -3.99 3.92 -2.80
C SER A 89 -4.77 2.64 -3.17
N ILE A 90 -4.37 1.97 -4.24
CA ILE A 90 -5.01 0.72 -4.69
C ILE A 90 -4.82 -0.38 -3.64
N LEU A 91 -3.65 -0.47 -2.99
CA LEU A 91 -3.38 -1.43 -1.92
C LEU A 91 -4.37 -1.24 -0.76
N ASN A 92 -4.57 -0.03 -0.28
CA ASN A 92 -5.50 0.23 0.82
C ASN A 92 -6.96 -0.02 0.43
N ILE A 93 -7.36 0.35 -0.79
CA ILE A 93 -8.71 0.06 -1.32
C ILE A 93 -8.92 -1.46 -1.41
N SER A 94 -7.95 -2.18 -1.97
CA SER A 94 -8.01 -3.65 -2.11
C SER A 94 -8.03 -4.36 -0.75
N ALA A 95 -7.32 -3.85 0.25
CA ALA A 95 -7.34 -4.36 1.61
C ALA A 95 -8.69 -4.12 2.28
N TYR A 96 -9.28 -2.95 2.07
CA TYR A 96 -10.57 -2.56 2.66
C TYR A 96 -11.74 -3.38 2.09
N PHE A 97 -11.81 -3.49 0.76
CA PHE A 97 -12.87 -4.24 0.09
C PHE A 97 -12.59 -5.74 -0.03
N ASN A 98 -11.39 -6.20 0.34
CA ASN A 98 -10.96 -7.59 0.17
C ASN A 98 -11.06 -8.07 -1.31
N ILE A 99 -10.70 -7.20 -2.26
CA ILE A 99 -10.77 -7.50 -3.71
C ILE A 99 -9.37 -7.38 -4.31
N GLY A 100 -8.87 -8.47 -4.89
CA GLY A 100 -7.62 -8.47 -5.66
C GLY A 100 -6.36 -8.11 -4.86
N PHE A 101 -6.41 -8.15 -3.53
CA PHE A 101 -5.32 -7.71 -2.66
C PHE A 101 -3.99 -8.42 -2.97
N ARG A 102 -4.00 -9.75 -3.14
CA ARG A 102 -2.80 -10.51 -3.52
C ARG A 102 -2.21 -10.07 -4.85
N THR A 103 -3.05 -9.74 -5.83
CA THR A 103 -2.61 -9.20 -7.12
C THR A 103 -1.95 -7.83 -6.95
N VAL A 104 -2.50 -6.97 -6.10
CA VAL A 104 -1.91 -5.65 -5.81
C VAL A 104 -0.57 -5.82 -5.09
N CYS A 105 -0.46 -6.74 -4.13
CA CYS A 105 0.81 -7.09 -3.48
C CYS A 105 1.84 -7.58 -4.49
N LEU A 106 1.46 -8.42 -5.46
CA LEU A 106 2.35 -8.88 -6.51
C LEU A 106 2.84 -7.73 -7.40
N THR A 107 1.94 -6.84 -7.82
CA THR A 107 2.30 -5.64 -8.59
C THR A 107 3.29 -4.76 -7.81
N MET A 108 3.02 -4.55 -6.52
CA MET A 108 3.91 -3.79 -5.64
C MET A 108 5.27 -4.49 -5.48
N PHE A 109 5.30 -5.80 -5.33
CA PHE A 109 6.53 -6.59 -5.27
C PHE A 109 7.38 -6.43 -6.53
N ILE A 110 6.78 -6.58 -7.71
CA ILE A 110 7.47 -6.40 -9.00
C ILE A 110 8.03 -4.98 -9.10
N TYR A 111 7.24 -3.98 -8.73
CA TYR A 111 7.68 -2.59 -8.75
C TYR A 111 8.87 -2.32 -7.82
N VAL A 112 8.80 -2.79 -6.56
CA VAL A 112 9.89 -2.63 -5.58
C VAL A 112 11.14 -3.39 -6.03
N LEU A 113 11.00 -4.60 -6.57
CA LEU A 113 12.12 -5.38 -7.09
C LEU A 113 12.83 -4.65 -8.24
N ASN A 114 12.08 -4.13 -9.21
CA ASN A 114 12.64 -3.32 -10.30
C ASN A 114 13.35 -2.07 -9.76
N THR A 115 12.76 -1.41 -8.77
CA THR A 115 13.37 -0.24 -8.13
C THR A 115 14.71 -0.60 -7.46
N VAL A 116 14.81 -1.75 -6.79
CA VAL A 116 16.07 -2.22 -6.21
C VAL A 116 17.13 -2.43 -7.30
N ILE A 117 16.76 -3.12 -8.39
CA ILE A 117 17.68 -3.39 -9.51
C ILE A 117 18.17 -2.08 -10.12
N ASP A 118 17.27 -1.16 -10.44
CA ASP A 118 17.62 0.14 -11.00
C ASP A 118 18.57 0.93 -10.10
N ASN A 119 18.34 0.90 -8.77
CA ASN A 119 19.22 1.64 -7.86
C ASN A 119 20.63 1.06 -7.80
N ILE A 120 20.76 -0.25 -7.93
CA ILE A 120 22.06 -0.95 -7.96
C ILE A 120 22.75 -0.76 -9.31
N VAL A 121 22.00 -0.73 -10.42
CA VAL A 121 22.58 -0.68 -11.78
C VAL A 121 22.80 0.75 -12.26
N LEU A 122 21.81 1.63 -12.10
CA LEU A 122 21.78 2.96 -12.70
C LEU A 122 22.20 4.07 -11.75
N PHE A 123 21.98 3.89 -10.44
CA PHE A 123 22.13 4.98 -9.46
C PHE A 123 23.15 4.68 -8.35
N TYR A 124 23.97 3.62 -8.48
CA TYR A 124 24.88 3.21 -7.43
C TYR A 124 25.90 4.30 -7.04
N GLU A 125 26.42 5.03 -8.03
CA GLU A 125 27.37 6.14 -7.83
C GLU A 125 26.74 7.33 -7.10
N LEU A 126 25.41 7.41 -7.11
CA LEU A 126 24.66 8.48 -6.47
C LEU A 126 24.27 8.16 -5.03
N LEU A 127 24.49 6.91 -4.56
CA LEU A 127 24.24 6.49 -3.19
C LEU A 127 25.39 6.92 -2.28
N SER A 128 25.13 7.87 -1.39
CA SER A 128 26.09 8.33 -0.39
C SER A 128 25.35 8.69 0.89
N PHE A 129 25.74 8.08 2.01
CA PHE A 129 25.20 8.44 3.32
C PHE A 129 25.66 9.82 3.78
N GLU A 130 26.82 10.29 3.30
CA GLU A 130 27.39 11.58 3.67
C GLU A 130 26.70 12.73 2.92
N HIS A 131 26.46 12.56 1.62
CA HIS A 131 25.89 13.62 0.79
C HIS A 131 24.39 13.47 0.56
N ARG A 132 23.81 12.27 0.68
CA ARG A 132 22.39 12.00 0.35
C ARG A 132 21.80 10.96 1.30
N PRO A 133 21.79 11.22 2.62
CA PRO A 133 21.40 10.24 3.64
C PRO A 133 19.99 9.71 3.45
N TYR A 134 19.02 10.56 3.06
CA TYR A 134 17.62 10.14 2.91
C TYR A 134 17.41 9.15 1.76
N VAL A 135 17.92 9.48 0.57
CA VAL A 135 17.80 8.62 -0.62
C VAL A 135 18.53 7.31 -0.39
N THR A 136 19.73 7.38 0.19
CA THR A 136 20.54 6.19 0.45
C THR A 136 19.87 5.28 1.48
N SER A 137 19.39 5.83 2.60
CA SER A 137 18.66 5.06 3.63
C SER A 137 17.38 4.43 3.08
N PHE A 138 16.67 5.12 2.19
CA PHE A 138 15.51 4.56 1.49
C PHE A 138 15.91 3.37 0.63
N VAL A 139 16.93 3.50 -0.22
CA VAL A 139 17.38 2.43 -1.11
C VAL A 139 17.83 1.19 -0.33
N PHE A 140 18.57 1.37 0.77
CA PHE A 140 19.03 0.28 1.62
C PHE A 140 17.89 -0.42 2.39
N SER A 141 16.77 0.27 2.64
CA SER A 141 15.62 -0.32 3.34
C SER A 141 14.62 -1.03 2.40
N LEU A 142 14.70 -0.82 1.08
CA LEU A 142 13.81 -1.46 0.10
C LEU A 142 13.78 -3.00 0.15
N PRO A 143 14.90 -3.72 0.34
CA PRO A 143 14.88 -5.18 0.45
C PRO A 143 14.04 -5.67 1.64
N LEU A 144 14.05 -4.94 2.76
CA LEU A 144 13.22 -5.25 3.92
C LEU A 144 11.74 -5.06 3.59
N THR A 145 11.41 -3.96 2.90
CA THR A 145 10.05 -3.68 2.47
C THR A 145 9.52 -4.73 1.50
N LEU A 146 10.38 -5.26 0.61
CA LEU A 146 10.04 -6.34 -0.30
C LEU A 146 9.62 -7.61 0.45
N VAL A 147 10.37 -8.01 1.49
CA VAL A 147 9.97 -9.12 2.37
C VAL A 147 8.64 -8.83 3.06
N GLY A 148 8.44 -7.60 3.53
CA GLY A 148 7.19 -7.16 4.16
C GLY A 148 5.98 -7.29 3.23
N VAL A 149 6.11 -6.89 1.96
CA VAL A 149 5.03 -6.98 0.95
C VAL A 149 4.67 -8.44 0.65
N VAL A 150 5.66 -9.31 0.49
CA VAL A 150 5.43 -10.76 0.29
C VAL A 150 4.72 -11.36 1.50
N TRP A 151 5.20 -11.08 2.70
CA TRP A 151 4.61 -11.59 3.94
C TRP A 151 3.17 -11.11 4.12
N MET A 152 2.91 -9.85 3.81
CA MET A 152 1.57 -9.27 3.86
C MET A 152 0.61 -9.96 2.89
N GLY A 153 1.06 -10.30 1.68
CA GLY A 153 0.27 -11.07 0.71
C GLY A 153 -0.03 -12.51 1.16
N ILE A 154 0.91 -13.16 1.85
CA ILE A 154 0.75 -14.52 2.39
C ILE A 154 -0.23 -14.56 3.57
N VAL A 155 -0.08 -13.62 4.51
CA VAL A 155 -0.89 -13.60 5.75
C VAL A 155 -2.32 -13.11 5.49
N PHE A 156 -2.57 -12.49 4.35
CA PHE A 156 -3.89 -12.04 3.96
C PHE A 156 -4.89 -13.21 3.82
N GLN A 157 -5.95 -13.15 4.63
CA GLN A 157 -7.06 -14.10 4.58
C GLN A 157 -8.12 -13.58 3.61
N ASN A 158 -8.50 -14.38 2.61
CA ASN A 158 -9.65 -14.04 1.77
C ASN A 158 -10.92 -14.37 2.55
N GLY A 159 -11.92 -13.48 2.52
CA GLY A 159 -13.26 -13.77 3.06
C GLY A 159 -13.91 -15.03 2.48
N VAL A 160 -13.57 -15.41 1.25
CA VAL A 160 -14.08 -16.60 0.54
C VAL A 160 -13.61 -17.92 1.17
N ASP A 161 -12.43 -17.95 1.80
CA ASP A 161 -11.84 -19.19 2.33
C ASP A 161 -12.55 -19.68 3.63
N ARG A 162 -13.62 -19.01 4.08
CA ARG A 162 -14.39 -19.38 5.29
C ARG A 162 -15.73 -20.07 5.01
N GLU A 163 -16.16 -20.19 3.76
CA GLU A 163 -17.45 -20.84 3.42
C GLU A 163 -17.33 -22.36 3.19
N GLU A 164 -16.11 -22.93 3.21
CA GLU A 164 -15.87 -24.37 2.94
C GLU A 164 -15.58 -25.25 4.17
N THR A 165 -15.81 -24.76 5.40
CA THR A 165 -15.65 -25.56 6.65
C THR A 165 -16.85 -25.44 7.56
#